data_AF-A0A949ENE5-F1
#
_entry.id   AF-A0A949ENE5-F1
#
_cell.length_a   1.000
_cell.length_b   1.000
_cell.length_c   1.000
_cell.angle_alpha   90.00
_cell.angle_beta   90.00
_cell.angle_gamma   90.00
#
_symmetry.space_group_name_H-M   'P 1'
#
loop_
_entity.id
_entity.type
_entity.pdbx_description
1 polymer ?
#
loop_
_entity_poly.entity_id
_entity_poly.type
_entity_poly.pdbx_seq_one_letter_code
_entity_poly.pdbx_strand_id
1 'polypeptide(L)'
;MKKINPSSISLTLIFAFLFTGLGQVYLGKRKKGAVFLLIHVSAITGLLMYLFHPTLRVHSYILFYALMFMVFELYVIVDAYLTCIRRKALKSYLSLKEIPSIMFIPVIMFLFNGNILIARITKLNIVPVPPEPTVSMQPVIKKGDVFLVDKTKYRKSSPKLGDV
;
A
#
# COMPACT_ATOMS: atom_id res chain seq x y z
N MET A 1 -6.69 19.53 38.79
CA MET A 1 -6.14 18.65 37.72
C MET A 1 -7.28 17.88 37.08
N LYS A 2 -7.55 18.06 35.77
CA LYS A 2 -8.64 17.33 35.08
C LYS A 2 -8.21 15.87 34.87
N LYS A 3 -9.07 14.92 35.26
CA LYS A 3 -8.82 13.47 35.09
C LYS A 3 -8.65 13.15 33.61
N ILE A 4 -7.61 12.39 33.33
CA ILE A 4 -7.35 11.76 32.04
C ILE A 4 -8.50 10.79 31.79
N ASN A 5 -9.15 10.88 30.63
CA ASN A 5 -10.11 9.85 30.25
C ASN A 5 -9.32 8.69 29.61
N PRO A 6 -9.15 7.54 30.30
CA PRO A 6 -8.28 6.46 29.83
C PRO A 6 -8.69 5.93 28.44
N SER A 7 -9.97 6.04 28.10
CA SER A 7 -10.52 5.68 26.79
C SER A 7 -9.99 6.51 25.62
N SER A 8 -9.64 7.78 25.85
CA SER A 8 -9.11 8.65 24.78
C SER A 8 -7.65 8.33 24.42
N ILE A 9 -6.88 7.86 25.40
CA ILE A 9 -5.49 7.44 25.19
C ILE A 9 -5.46 6.12 24.41
N SER A 10 -6.25 5.13 24.85
CA SER A 10 -6.32 3.85 24.17
C SER A 10 -6.78 4.00 22.72
N LEU A 11 -7.80 4.82 22.46
CA LEU A 11 -8.29 5.08 21.10
C LEU A 11 -7.23 5.75 20.21
N THR A 12 -6.48 6.71 20.76
CA THR A 12 -5.39 7.39 20.04
C THR A 12 -4.29 6.40 19.64
N LEU A 13 -3.90 5.50 20.55
CA LEU A 13 -2.88 4.49 20.29
C LEU A 13 -3.37 3.46 19.28
N ILE A 14 -4.62 3.01 19.39
CA ILE A 14 -5.25 2.13 18.41
C ILE A 14 -5.21 2.77 17.02
N PHE A 15 -5.56 4.06 16.91
CA PHE A 15 -5.48 4.76 15.62
C PHE A 15 -4.05 4.96 15.13
N ALA A 16 -3.09 5.26 16.01
CA ALA A 16 -1.68 5.37 15.62
C ALA A 16 -1.10 4.03 15.14
N PHE A 17 -1.59 2.90 15.67
CA PHE A 17 -1.15 1.55 15.29
C PHE A 17 -1.83 1.02 14.02
N LEU A 18 -3.14 1.25 13.86
CA LEU A 18 -3.89 0.81 12.67
C LEU A 18 -3.48 1.57 11.41
N PHE A 19 -3.33 2.89 11.53
CA PHE A 19 -2.94 3.76 10.43
C PHE A 19 -2.05 4.88 10.94
N THR A 20 -0.79 4.78 10.57
CA THR A 20 0.27 5.72 10.93
C THR A 20 -0.14 7.14 10.55
N GLY A 21 -0.18 8.02 11.55
CA GLY A 21 -0.64 9.41 11.40
C GLY A 21 -2.08 9.68 11.82
N LEU A 22 -2.97 8.68 11.89
CA LEU A 22 -4.36 8.90 12.36
C LEU A 22 -4.43 9.27 13.84
N GLY A 23 -3.55 8.73 14.68
CA GLY A 23 -3.46 9.13 16.09
C GLY A 23 -3.22 10.64 16.24
N GLN A 24 -2.33 11.21 15.43
CA GLN A 24 -2.03 12.64 15.40
C GLN A 24 -3.21 13.46 14.85
N VAL A 25 -3.93 12.93 13.85
CA VAL A 25 -5.16 13.56 13.33
C VAL A 25 -6.24 13.60 14.40
N TYR A 26 -6.48 12.49 15.09
CA TYR A 26 -7.45 12.40 16.18
C TYR A 26 -7.14 13.38 17.31
N LEU A 27 -5.85 13.53 17.64
CA LEU A 27 -5.36 14.51 18.59
C LEU A 27 -5.43 15.96 18.09
N GLY A 28 -5.96 16.25 16.89
CA GLY A 28 -6.10 17.61 16.35
C GLY A 28 -4.88 18.15 15.62
N LYS A 29 -3.80 17.38 15.45
CA LYS A 29 -2.62 17.78 14.66
C LYS A 29 -2.76 17.35 13.20
N ARG A 30 -3.76 17.91 12.51
CA ARG A 30 -4.13 17.54 11.13
C ARG A 30 -2.93 17.57 10.16
N LYS A 31 -2.14 18.66 10.15
CA LYS A 31 -0.97 18.81 9.27
C LYS A 31 0.08 17.71 9.51
N LYS A 32 0.42 17.45 10.78
CA LYS A 32 1.43 16.46 11.15
C LYS A 32 0.96 15.04 10.85
N GLY A 33 -0.29 14.73 11.19
CA GLY A 33 -0.89 13.43 10.89
C GLY A 33 -0.99 13.16 9.39
N ALA A 34 -1.38 14.16 8.59
CA ALA A 34 -1.41 14.04 7.14
C ALA A 34 -0.02 13.77 6.53
N VAL A 35 1.04 14.43 7.02
CA VAL A 35 2.42 14.17 6.58
C VAL A 35 2.83 12.73 6.92
N PHE A 36 2.57 12.26 8.14
CA PHE A 36 2.89 10.88 8.52
C PHE A 36 2.14 9.84 7.70
N LEU A 37 0.86 10.10 7.44
CA LEU A 37 0.02 9.22 6.64
C LEU A 37 0.51 9.19 5.18
N LEU A 38 0.91 10.32 4.61
CA LEU A 38 1.49 10.39 3.26
C LEU A 38 2.81 9.61 3.17
N ILE A 39 3.70 9.77 4.15
CA ILE A 39 4.96 9.01 4.22
C ILE A 39 4.65 7.51 4.31
N HIS A 40 3.71 7.11 5.16
CA HIS A 40 3.32 5.71 5.34
C HIS A 40 2.76 5.10 4.04
N VAL A 41 1.80 5.76 3.39
CA VAL A 41 1.24 5.29 2.11
C VAL A 41 2.30 5.22 1.02
N SER A 42 3.18 6.21 0.94
CA SER A 42 4.28 6.22 -0.03
C SER A 42 5.25 5.07 0.22
N ALA A 43 5.57 4.80 1.49
CA ALA A 43 6.49 3.75 1.88
C ALA A 43 5.93 2.35 1.61
N ILE A 44 4.66 2.10 1.96
CA ILE A 44 3.97 0.85 1.63
C ILE A 44 3.89 0.66 0.12
N THR A 45 3.53 1.71 -0.62
CA THR A 45 3.47 1.65 -2.09
C THR A 45 4.82 1.30 -2.69
N GLY A 46 5.90 1.94 -2.23
CA GLY A 46 7.26 1.63 -2.66
C GLY A 46 7.67 0.19 -2.34
N LEU A 47 7.33 -0.30 -1.14
CA LEU A 47 7.59 -1.67 -0.72
C LEU A 47 6.83 -2.69 -1.58
N LEU A 48 5.56 -2.43 -1.89
CA LEU A 48 4.75 -3.27 -2.78
C LEU A 48 5.32 -3.26 -4.21
N MET A 49 5.65 -2.08 -4.75
CA MET A 49 6.29 -1.98 -6.07
C MET A 49 7.58 -2.79 -6.16
N TYR A 50 8.36 -2.81 -5.08
CA TYR A 50 9.56 -3.64 -5.01
C TYR A 50 9.23 -5.13 -4.97
N LEU A 51 8.34 -5.57 -4.07
CA LEU A 51 7.97 -6.99 -3.90
C LEU A 51 7.42 -7.60 -5.19
N PHE A 52 6.66 -6.83 -5.97
CA PHE A 52 6.07 -7.28 -7.22
C PHE A 52 6.99 -7.13 -8.45
N HIS A 53 8.21 -6.63 -8.30
CA HIS A 53 9.17 -6.54 -9.40
C HIS A 53 10.19 -7.71 -9.38
N PRO A 54 10.02 -8.73 -10.25
CA PRO A 54 10.89 -9.92 -10.25
C PRO A 54 12.33 -9.64 -10.69
N THR A 55 12.61 -8.45 -11.24
CA THR A 55 13.93 -8.05 -11.74
C THR A 55 14.75 -7.21 -10.73
N LEU A 56 14.12 -6.68 -9.68
CA LEU A 56 14.82 -5.92 -8.65
C LEU A 56 15.48 -6.89 -7.67
N ARG A 57 16.56 -7.55 -8.11
CA ARG A 57 17.45 -8.35 -7.24
C ARG A 57 18.23 -7.41 -6.32
N VAL A 58 17.64 -6.97 -5.22
CA VAL A 58 18.34 -6.15 -4.24
C VAL A 58 18.25 -6.81 -2.87
N HIS A 59 19.10 -7.80 -2.65
CA HIS A 59 19.14 -8.61 -1.43
C HIS A 59 19.62 -7.89 -0.17
N SER A 60 20.02 -6.61 -0.22
CA SER A 60 20.58 -5.89 0.94
C SER A 60 19.84 -4.60 1.33
N TYR A 61 19.46 -3.74 0.38
CA TYR A 61 18.85 -2.43 0.71
C TYR A 61 17.39 -2.52 1.16
N ILE A 62 16.67 -3.59 0.83
CA ILE A 62 15.28 -3.80 1.28
C ILE A 62 15.20 -3.96 2.80
N LEU A 63 16.19 -4.62 3.40
CA LEU A 63 16.23 -4.85 4.84
C LEU A 63 16.44 -3.53 5.59
N PHE A 64 17.33 -2.68 5.06
CA PHE A 64 17.54 -1.33 5.59
C PHE A 64 16.28 -0.47 5.46
N TYR A 65 15.59 -0.52 4.32
CA TYR A 65 14.34 0.21 4.11
C TYR A 65 13.24 -0.27 5.08
N ALA A 66 13.06 -1.58 5.22
CA ALA A 66 12.10 -2.16 6.15
C ALA A 66 12.41 -1.78 7.60
N LEU A 67 13.70 -1.78 7.98
CA LEU A 67 14.13 -1.33 9.30
C LEU A 67 13.83 0.15 9.54
N MET A 68 14.16 1.02 8.59
CA MET A 68 13.83 2.45 8.66
C MET A 68 12.33 2.69 8.76
N PHE A 69 11.53 1.91 8.02
CA PHE A 69 10.08 1.97 8.10
C PHE A 69 9.58 1.54 9.49
N MET A 70 10.08 0.45 10.07
CA MET A 70 9.73 0.03 11.44
C MET A 70 10.11 1.08 12.50
N VAL A 71 11.29 1.71 12.37
CA VAL A 71 11.71 2.80 13.26
C VAL A 71 10.78 4.00 13.13
N PHE A 72 10.38 4.34 11.90
CA PHE A 72 9.41 5.40 11.64
C PHE A 72 8.05 5.11 12.28
N GLU A 73 7.53 3.88 12.14
CA GLU A 73 6.27 3.45 12.78
C GLU A 73 6.33 3.62 14.30
N LEU A 74 7.41 3.12 14.91
CA LEU A 74 7.62 3.26 16.36
C LEU A 74 7.68 4.73 16.78
N TYR A 75 8.39 5.57 16.01
CA TYR A 75 8.47 7.00 16.24
C TYR A 75 7.08 7.66 16.20
N VAL A 76 6.24 7.32 15.23
CA VAL A 76 4.89 7.89 15.12
C VAL A 76 4.01 7.48 16.29
N ILE A 77 4.10 6.23 16.76
CA ILE A 77 3.36 5.76 17.94
C ILE A 77 3.81 6.51 19.19
N VAL A 78 5.13 6.63 19.41
CA VAL A 78 5.69 7.36 20.55
C VAL A 78 5.31 8.85 20.50
N ASP A 79 5.35 9.47 19.32
CA ASP A 79 4.92 10.86 19.14
C ASP A 79 3.43 11.07 19.44
N ALA A 80 2.57 10.13 19.02
CA ALA A 80 1.14 10.16 19.34
C ALA A 80 0.92 10.06 20.86
N TYR A 81 1.61 9.12 21.52
CA TYR A 81 1.54 8.93 22.97
C TYR A 81 1.99 10.18 23.74
N LEU A 82 3.19 10.70 23.42
CA LEU A 82 3.73 11.90 24.06
C LEU A 82 2.85 13.13 23.78
N THR A 83 2.33 13.27 22.56
CA THR A 83 1.42 14.36 22.23
C THR A 83 0.13 14.26 23.02
N CYS A 84 -0.42 13.05 23.19
CA CYS A 84 -1.62 12.82 23.99
C CYS A 84 -1.39 13.21 25.46
N ILE A 85 -0.25 12.81 26.04
CA ILE A 85 0.10 13.17 27.43
C ILE A 85 0.25 14.68 27.60
N ARG A 86 0.92 15.36 26.66
CA ARG A 86 1.13 16.81 26.71
C ARG A 86 -0.17 17.59 26.48
N ARG A 87 -1.08 17.09 25.63
CA ARG A 87 -2.38 17.72 25.34
C ARG A 87 -3.48 17.47 26.37
N LYS A 88 -3.19 16.82 27.51
CA LYS A 88 -4.11 16.68 28.66
C LYS A 88 -4.83 17.99 29.08
N ALA A 89 -4.36 19.16 28.64
CA ALA A 89 -4.95 20.48 28.90
C ALA A 89 -5.99 20.99 27.88
N LEU A 90 -6.03 20.51 26.62
CA LEU A 90 -6.82 21.13 25.54
C LEU A 90 -7.82 20.16 24.92
N LYS A 91 -9.11 20.51 25.03
CA LYS A 91 -10.32 19.76 24.66
C LYS A 91 -10.53 19.56 23.14
N SER A 92 -9.46 19.58 22.34
CA SER A 92 -9.53 19.57 20.87
C SER A 92 -9.17 18.19 20.33
N TYR A 93 -10.02 17.20 20.66
CA TYR A 93 -10.06 15.95 19.91
C TYR A 93 -10.93 16.18 18.68
N LEU A 94 -10.47 15.69 17.53
CA LEU A 94 -11.31 15.70 16.34
C LEU A 94 -12.52 14.79 16.55
N SER A 95 -13.68 15.22 16.05
CA SER A 95 -14.83 14.33 15.96
C SER A 95 -14.49 13.18 15.02
N LEU A 96 -14.88 11.95 15.36
CA LEU A 96 -14.74 10.78 14.49
C LEU A 96 -15.33 11.02 13.08
N LYS A 97 -16.32 11.92 12.96
CA LYS A 97 -16.94 12.32 11.69
C LYS A 97 -16.01 13.10 10.75
N GLU A 98 -14.95 13.71 11.27
CA GLU A 98 -14.00 14.50 10.48
C GLU A 98 -12.77 13.68 10.03
N ILE A 99 -12.61 12.46 10.51
CA ILE A 99 -11.51 11.56 10.10
C ILE A 99 -11.63 11.13 8.62
N PRO A 100 -12.81 10.76 8.09
CA PRO A 100 -12.94 10.31 6.70
C PRO A 100 -12.50 11.34 5.67
N SER A 101 -12.76 12.64 5.93
CA SER A 101 -12.39 13.71 4.99
C SER A 101 -10.86 13.87 4.88
N ILE A 102 -10.13 13.62 5.97
CA ILE A 102 -8.67 13.68 6.01
C ILE A 102 -8.05 12.42 5.36
N MET A 103 -8.74 11.28 5.46
CA MET A 103 -8.33 10.04 4.79
C MET A 103 -8.57 10.04 3.28
N PHE A 104 -9.38 10.96 2.75
CA PHE A 104 -9.75 10.99 1.33
C PHE A 104 -8.53 11.09 0.40
N ILE A 105 -7.61 12.02 0.66
CA ILE A 105 -6.41 12.25 -0.15
C ILE A 105 -5.50 11.00 -0.19
N PRO A 106 -5.08 10.43 0.96
CA PRO A 106 -4.21 9.26 0.92
C PRO A 106 -4.89 8.00 0.37
N VAL A 107 -6.21 7.83 0.56
CA VAL A 107 -6.96 6.74 -0.08
C VAL A 107 -6.95 6.90 -1.58
N ILE A 108 -7.20 8.11 -2.10
CA ILE A 108 -7.09 8.39 -3.54
C ILE A 108 -5.68 8.10 -4.04
N MET A 109 -4.64 8.59 -3.36
CA MET A 109 -3.26 8.31 -3.75
C MET A 109 -2.97 6.81 -3.78
N PHE A 110 -3.46 6.06 -2.80
CA PHE A 110 -3.32 4.61 -2.76
C PHE A 110 -4.03 3.93 -3.93
N LEU A 111 -5.26 4.34 -4.27
CA LEU A 111 -6.00 3.81 -5.42
C LEU A 111 -5.29 4.11 -6.76
N PHE A 112 -4.79 5.34 -6.94
CA PHE A 112 -4.07 5.72 -8.15
C PHE A 112 -2.76 4.92 -8.30
N ASN A 113 -1.96 4.83 -7.24
CA ASN A 113 -0.70 4.08 -7.27
C ASN A 113 -0.94 2.56 -7.40
N GLY A 114 -1.98 2.03 -6.74
CA GLY A 114 -2.39 0.64 -6.80
C GLY A 114 -2.80 0.23 -8.22
N ASN A 115 -3.54 1.07 -8.94
CA ASN A 115 -3.90 0.81 -10.34
C ASN A 115 -2.67 0.74 -11.25
N ILE A 116 -1.68 1.62 -11.06
CA ILE A 116 -0.41 1.57 -11.81
C ILE A 116 0.34 0.27 -11.53
N LEU A 117 0.38 -0.15 -10.26
CA LEU A 117 0.98 -1.42 -9.86
C LEU A 117 0.28 -2.60 -10.54
N ILE A 118 -1.04 -2.67 -10.46
CA ILE A 118 -1.86 -3.73 -11.08
C ILE A 118 -1.63 -3.76 -12.58
N ALA A 119 -1.70 -2.62 -13.27
CA ALA A 119 -1.46 -2.51 -14.71
C ALA A 119 -0.05 -2.97 -15.11
N ARG A 120 0.94 -2.71 -14.25
CA ARG A 120 2.32 -3.15 -14.49
C ARG A 120 2.48 -4.65 -14.29
N ILE A 121 1.89 -5.19 -13.21
CA ILE A 121 1.89 -6.64 -12.93
C ILE A 121 1.20 -7.38 -14.06
N THR A 122 0.04 -6.92 -14.51
CA THR A 122 -0.67 -7.53 -15.64
C THR A 122 0.16 -7.44 -16.91
N LYS A 123 0.80 -6.31 -17.23
CA LYS A 123 1.66 -6.19 -18.42
C LYS A 123 2.91 -7.10 -18.38
N LEU A 124 3.48 -7.33 -17.20
CA LEU A 124 4.65 -8.20 -17.04
C LEU A 124 4.30 -9.69 -17.15
N ASN A 125 3.08 -10.04 -16.76
CA ASN A 125 2.63 -11.42 -16.64
C ASN A 125 1.74 -11.87 -17.79
N ILE A 126 1.00 -10.95 -18.39
CA ILE A 126 0.05 -11.17 -19.48
C ILE A 126 0.55 -10.36 -20.66
N VAL A 127 0.91 -11.05 -21.75
CA VAL A 127 1.29 -10.39 -23.00
C VAL A 127 0.23 -10.66 -24.04
N PRO A 128 -0.37 -9.62 -24.63
CA PRO A 128 -1.20 -9.79 -25.81
C PRO A 128 -0.31 -10.25 -26.95
N VAL A 129 -0.63 -11.40 -27.53
CA VAL A 129 0.08 -11.87 -28.72
C VAL A 129 -0.61 -11.25 -29.93
N PRO A 130 0.14 -10.56 -30.82
CA PRO A 130 -0.45 -10.07 -32.05
C PRO A 130 -1.03 -11.25 -32.84
N PRO A 131 -2.14 -11.07 -33.58
CA PRO A 131 -2.73 -12.15 -34.37
C PRO A 131 -1.76 -12.55 -35.48
N GLU A 132 -0.89 -13.52 -35.21
CA GLU A 132 0.02 -14.07 -36.20
C GLU A 132 -0.75 -15.04 -37.10
N PRO A 133 -0.68 -14.88 -38.42
CA PRO A 133 -1.43 -15.69 -39.37
C PRO A 133 -0.71 -17.01 -39.65
N THR A 134 -0.57 -17.89 -38.65
CA THR A 134 -0.02 -19.23 -38.86
C THR A 134 -1.11 -20.29 -38.94
N VAL A 135 -1.23 -20.91 -40.12
CA VAL A 135 -2.20 -21.99 -40.41
C VAL A 135 -1.95 -23.25 -39.57
N SER A 136 -0.75 -23.38 -38.98
CA SER A 136 -0.29 -24.56 -38.23
C SER A 136 -1.09 -24.87 -36.96
N MET A 137 -1.82 -23.90 -36.39
CA MET A 137 -2.63 -24.08 -35.19
C MET A 137 -4.14 -24.22 -35.48
N GLN A 138 -4.53 -24.28 -36.76
CA GLN A 138 -5.92 -24.56 -37.13
C GLN A 138 -6.24 -26.06 -36.89
N PRO A 139 -7.45 -26.40 -36.38
CA PRO A 139 -8.63 -25.55 -36.22
C PRO A 139 -8.77 -24.87 -34.83
N VAL A 140 -7.81 -25.05 -33.93
CA VAL A 140 -7.92 -24.61 -32.53
C VAL A 140 -7.84 -23.08 -32.41
N ILE A 141 -6.92 -22.45 -33.14
CA ILE A 141 -6.79 -20.99 -33.22
C ILE A 141 -7.18 -20.54 -34.62
N LYS A 142 -8.20 -19.68 -34.74
CA LYS A 142 -8.69 -19.16 -36.01
C LYS A 142 -8.05 -17.83 -36.35
N LYS A 143 -8.02 -17.51 -37.64
CA LYS A 143 -7.52 -16.23 -38.13
C LYS A 143 -8.41 -15.11 -37.61
N GLY A 144 -7.81 -14.16 -36.89
CA GLY A 144 -8.52 -13.03 -36.27
C GLY A 144 -8.75 -13.19 -34.76
N ASP A 145 -8.44 -14.35 -34.18
CA ASP A 145 -8.52 -14.54 -32.75
C ASP A 145 -7.42 -13.72 -32.03
N VAL A 146 -7.80 -13.09 -30.92
CA VAL A 146 -6.88 -12.38 -30.03
C VAL A 146 -6.74 -13.19 -28.76
N PHE A 147 -5.53 -13.64 -28.47
CA PHE A 147 -5.24 -14.43 -27.28
C PHE A 147 -4.25 -13.72 -26.35
N LEU A 148 -4.43 -13.99 -25.06
CA LEU A 148 -3.59 -13.48 -23.98
C LEU A 148 -2.75 -14.63 -23.47
N VAL A 149 -1.43 -14.47 -23.48
CA VAL A 149 -0.51 -15.50 -22.95
C VAL A 149 -0.12 -15.16 -21.53
N ASP A 150 -0.37 -16.10 -20.61
CA ASP A 150 0.06 -16.01 -19.22
C ASP A 150 1.49 -16.55 -19.04
N LYS A 151 2.44 -15.63 -18.88
CA LYS A 151 3.85 -15.93 -18.65
C LYS A 151 4.13 -16.42 -17.23
N THR A 152 3.20 -16.28 -16.28
CA THR A 152 3.42 -16.72 -14.89
C THR A 152 3.49 -18.23 -14.79
N LYS A 153 2.63 -18.94 -15.53
CA LYS A 153 2.60 -20.41 -15.58
C LYS A 153 3.92 -20.96 -16.12
N TYR A 154 4.47 -20.35 -17.16
CA TYR A 154 5.75 -20.75 -17.76
C TYR A 154 6.96 -20.49 -16.85
N ARG A 155 6.90 -19.47 -15.98
CA ARG A 155 7.96 -19.18 -15.01
C ARG A 155 7.95 -20.12 -13.80
N LYS A 156 6.78 -20.61 -13.41
CA LYS A 156 6.60 -21.47 -12.23
C LYS A 156 6.65 -22.96 -12.54
N SER A 157 6.33 -23.35 -13.77
CA SER A 157 6.24 -24.74 -14.18
C SER A 157 6.67 -24.90 -15.64
N SER A 158 7.29 -26.05 -15.93
CA SER A 158 7.55 -26.43 -17.32
C SER A 158 6.23 -26.67 -18.06
N PRO A 159 6.15 -26.31 -19.36
CA PRO A 159 4.96 -26.56 -20.17
C PRO A 159 4.63 -28.04 -20.17
N LYS A 160 3.34 -28.38 -20.00
CA LYS A 160 2.86 -29.76 -20.03
C LYS A 160 2.39 -30.11 -21.44
N LEU A 161 2.37 -31.40 -21.74
CA LEU A 161 1.78 -31.90 -22.98
C LEU A 161 0.32 -31.43 -23.06
N GLY A 162 -0.02 -30.72 -24.15
CA GLY A 162 -1.35 -30.15 -24.36
C GLY A 162 -1.53 -28.69 -23.90
N ASP A 163 -0.52 -28.06 -23.29
CA ASP A 163 -0.52 -26.60 -23.13
C ASP A 163 -0.28 -25.93 -24.51
N VAL A 164 -1.06 -24.90 -24.83
CA VAL A 164 -0.99 -24.08 -26.05
C VAL A 164 -0.61 -22.65 -25.66
#